data_AF-A0A5D0GIY7-F1
#
_entry.id   AF-A0A5D0GIY7-F1
#
_cell.length_a   1.000
_cell.length_b   1.000
_cell.length_c   1.000
_cell.angle_alpha   90.00
_cell.angle_beta   90.00
_cell.angle_gamma   90.00
#
_symmetry.space_group_name_H-M   'P 1'
#
loop_
_entity.id
_entity.type
_entity.pdbx_description
1 polymer ?
#
loop_
_entity_poly.entity_id
_entity_poly.type
_entity_poly.pdbx_seq_one_letter_code
_entity_poly.pdbx_strand_id
1 'polypeptide(L)'
;MKKTLLSIAIVAFILSSCNNTKKEEQTLELKTVNTEISTSEEIEENQILNNNWKNEIQLDNGSQWLANIETKEGVQKMKEMLKSIDTNTLEEYHNLAAELTHAKNYVIKECTMKGPSHDNLHVWLLPLMEKIDALAETNNLEEAAKIKQSIAENVNAYDNYFK
;
A
#
# COMPACT_ATOMS: atom_id res chain seq x y z
N MET A 1 -49.64 -28.92 24.66
CA MET A 1 -49.95 -28.93 26.11
C MET A 1 -49.63 -27.54 26.68
N LYS A 2 -50.58 -26.98 27.46
CA LYS A 2 -50.46 -26.05 28.62
C LYS A 2 -49.34 -24.97 28.55
N LYS A 3 -49.62 -23.66 28.40
CA LYS A 3 -50.05 -22.69 29.46
C LYS A 3 -49.18 -22.86 30.73
N THR A 4 -48.47 -21.88 31.33
CA THR A 4 -48.74 -20.44 31.51
C THR A 4 -47.70 -19.83 32.51
N LEU A 5 -47.47 -18.50 32.46
CA LEU A 5 -47.29 -17.53 33.60
C LEU A 5 -45.98 -17.58 34.44
N LEU A 6 -45.45 -16.57 35.15
CA LEU A 6 -45.57 -15.10 35.35
C LEU A 6 -44.58 -14.75 36.52
N SER A 7 -43.71 -13.73 36.54
CA SER A 7 -43.89 -12.40 37.21
C SER A 7 -42.51 -11.69 37.27
N ILE A 8 -42.29 -10.50 36.70
CA ILE A 8 -42.49 -9.12 37.21
C ILE A 8 -41.58 -8.72 38.40
N ALA A 9 -40.68 -7.77 38.15
CA ALA A 9 -40.37 -6.70 39.10
C ALA A 9 -40.27 -5.37 38.32
N ILE A 10 -41.27 -4.51 38.57
CA ILE A 10 -41.40 -3.14 38.05
C ILE A 10 -40.64 -2.21 38.99
N VAL A 11 -39.73 -1.40 38.44
CA VAL A 11 -39.40 -0.11 39.06
C VAL A 11 -39.65 0.94 37.99
N ALA A 12 -40.81 1.58 38.11
CA ALA A 12 -41.15 2.78 37.38
C ALA A 12 -40.53 3.98 38.09
N PHE A 13 -39.71 4.76 37.39
CA PHE A 13 -39.60 6.18 37.66
C PHE A 13 -40.25 6.94 36.50
N ILE A 14 -41.29 7.66 36.88
CA ILE A 14 -42.26 8.28 36.00
C ILE A 14 -41.78 9.72 35.74
N LEU A 15 -41.62 10.00 34.46
CA LEU A 15 -41.83 11.25 33.71
C LEU A 15 -42.15 12.54 34.49
N SER A 16 -41.42 13.60 34.14
CA SER A 16 -41.92 14.94 33.73
C SER A 16 -40.70 15.76 33.27
N SER A 17 -40.62 16.32 32.06
CA SER A 17 -41.44 17.46 31.62
C SER A 17 -41.37 17.68 30.10
N CYS A 18 -42.49 18.17 29.57
CA CYS A 18 -42.89 18.52 28.20
C CYS A 18 -41.92 19.50 27.47
N ASN A 19 -41.90 19.66 26.13
CA ASN A 19 -43.04 19.85 25.24
C ASN A 19 -42.76 19.46 23.76
N ASN A 20 -43.86 19.29 23.03
CA ASN A 20 -44.09 18.64 21.74
C ASN A 20 -43.64 19.47 20.50
N THR A 21 -43.18 18.80 19.43
CA THR A 21 -43.67 18.90 18.01
C THR A 21 -42.67 18.25 17.04
N LYS A 22 -43.20 17.45 16.10
CA LYS A 22 -42.48 16.73 15.02
C LYS A 22 -41.95 17.66 13.93
N LYS A 23 -40.91 17.19 13.24
CA LYS A 23 -40.62 17.25 11.79
C LYS A 23 -39.36 18.04 11.39
N GLU A 24 -38.62 17.38 10.49
CA GLU A 24 -37.77 17.91 9.42
C GLU A 24 -36.30 18.28 9.66
N GLU A 25 -35.62 18.06 8.54
CA GLU A 25 -34.24 18.21 8.11
C GLU A 25 -33.72 19.66 8.22
N GLN A 26 -32.40 19.79 8.03
CA GLN A 26 -31.63 20.99 7.62
C GLN A 26 -30.89 21.86 8.67
N THR A 27 -29.54 21.79 8.56
CA THR A 27 -28.54 22.89 8.45
C THR A 27 -27.97 23.71 9.64
N LEU A 28 -26.61 23.81 9.59
CA LEU A 28 -25.68 24.94 9.89
C LEU A 28 -25.23 25.23 11.33
N GLU A 29 -23.90 25.21 11.57
CA GLU A 29 -23.09 26.44 11.60
C GLU A 29 -21.56 26.19 11.59
N LEU A 30 -20.88 27.24 11.10
CA LEU A 30 -19.55 27.36 10.52
C LEU A 30 -18.42 27.50 11.58
N LYS A 31 -17.27 26.88 11.33
CA LYS A 31 -15.97 27.46 11.72
C LYS A 31 -15.09 27.57 10.48
N THR A 32 -14.95 28.81 10.03
CA THR A 32 -13.94 29.29 9.09
C THR A 32 -12.54 28.98 9.63
N VAL A 33 -11.78 28.17 8.89
CA VAL A 33 -10.32 28.26 8.86
C VAL A 33 -9.93 28.22 7.40
N ASN A 34 -9.27 29.28 6.97
CA ASN A 34 -8.73 29.45 5.64
C ASN A 34 -7.74 28.31 5.36
N THR A 35 -8.00 27.52 4.31
CA THR A 35 -6.91 26.91 3.57
C THR A 35 -7.09 27.33 2.13
N GLU A 36 -6.25 28.28 1.77
CA GLU A 36 -6.05 28.78 0.43
C GLU A 36 -5.53 27.65 -0.48
N ILE A 37 -5.76 27.86 -1.77
CA ILE A 37 -5.40 27.04 -2.92
C ILE A 37 -3.93 26.58 -2.93
N SER A 38 -3.68 25.41 -3.54
CA SER A 38 -2.43 24.64 -3.71
C SER A 38 -2.37 23.50 -2.69
N THR A 39 -2.28 22.21 -3.04
CA THR A 39 -1.41 21.58 -4.03
C THR A 39 -2.01 20.20 -4.34
N SER A 40 -2.41 19.93 -5.59
CA SER A 40 -2.93 18.60 -5.99
C SER A 40 -1.82 17.55 -6.19
N GLU A 41 -0.54 17.93 -6.07
CA GLU A 41 0.60 17.04 -6.30
C GLU A 41 1.03 16.26 -5.04
N GLU A 42 0.72 16.76 -3.83
CA GLU A 42 1.27 16.21 -2.57
C GLU A 42 0.49 14.98 -2.03
N ILE A 43 -0.73 14.76 -2.53
CA ILE A 43 -1.59 13.64 -2.12
C ILE A 43 -1.24 12.35 -2.89
N GLU A 44 -0.83 12.47 -4.15
CA GLU A 44 -0.50 11.33 -5.01
C GLU A 44 0.91 10.78 -4.70
N GLU A 45 1.87 11.67 -4.40
CA GLU A 45 3.24 11.32 -3.97
C GLU A 45 3.23 10.43 -2.71
N ASN A 46 2.34 10.69 -1.75
CA ASN A 46 2.22 9.88 -0.53
C ASN A 46 1.65 8.47 -0.77
N GLN A 47 0.82 8.28 -1.78
CA GLN A 47 0.25 6.96 -2.06
C GLN A 47 1.26 6.05 -2.77
N ILE A 48 1.98 6.55 -3.78
CA ILE A 48 2.93 5.73 -4.54
C ILE A 48 4.12 5.28 -3.68
N LEU A 49 4.60 6.16 -2.78
CA LEU A 49 5.79 5.88 -1.98
C LEU A 49 5.54 4.96 -0.78
N ASN A 50 4.28 4.71 -0.41
CA ASN A 50 3.98 3.96 0.81
C ASN A 50 4.41 2.48 0.73
N ASN A 51 4.61 1.88 1.91
CA ASN A 51 5.02 0.48 2.06
C ASN A 51 3.98 -0.32 2.86
N ASN A 52 2.69 0.02 2.73
CA ASN A 52 1.61 -0.63 3.47
C ASN A 52 1.48 -2.13 3.15
N TRP A 53 1.92 -2.55 1.96
CA TRP A 53 2.04 -3.94 1.55
C TRP A 53 2.84 -4.81 2.56
N LYS A 54 3.75 -4.21 3.36
CA LYS A 54 4.47 -4.92 4.44
C LYS A 54 3.54 -5.44 5.54
N ASN A 55 2.37 -4.84 5.71
CA ASN A 55 1.34 -5.30 6.66
C ASN A 55 0.45 -6.40 6.07
N GLU A 56 0.49 -6.57 4.74
CA GLU A 56 -0.36 -7.50 4.00
C GLU A 56 0.38 -8.79 3.66
N ILE A 57 1.68 -8.70 3.38
CA ILE A 57 2.51 -9.85 3.05
C ILE A 57 2.70 -10.75 4.27
N GLN A 58 2.62 -12.05 4.05
CA GLN A 58 2.69 -13.07 5.09
C GLN A 58 4.02 -13.83 5.04
N LEU A 59 4.31 -14.57 6.10
CA LEU A 59 5.36 -15.59 6.13
C LEU A 59 4.73 -16.98 6.01
N ASP A 60 5.49 -17.94 5.47
CA ASP A 60 5.13 -19.36 5.47
C ASP A 60 5.26 -19.91 6.90
N ASN A 61 4.20 -19.76 7.70
CA ASN A 61 4.17 -20.23 9.09
C ASN A 61 5.37 -19.72 9.91
N GLY A 62 5.74 -18.45 9.70
CA GLY A 62 6.90 -17.81 10.34
C GLY A 62 8.24 -18.00 9.62
N SER A 63 8.27 -18.74 8.51
CA SER A 63 9.44 -18.91 7.64
C SER A 63 9.30 -18.11 6.33
N GLN A 64 10.41 -17.85 5.64
CA GLN A 64 10.38 -17.29 4.29
C GLN A 64 9.77 -18.27 3.28
N TRP A 65 9.00 -17.74 2.33
CA TRP A 65 8.49 -18.44 1.16
C TRP A 65 9.61 -18.94 0.27
N LEU A 66 9.45 -20.14 -0.29
CA LEU A 66 10.36 -20.66 -1.30
C LEU A 66 10.08 -20.01 -2.65
N ALA A 67 11.08 -19.32 -3.20
CA ALA A 67 11.05 -18.80 -4.56
C ALA A 67 11.84 -19.68 -5.54
N ASN A 68 11.37 -19.73 -6.80
CA ASN A 68 12.16 -20.35 -7.87
C ASN A 68 13.43 -19.53 -8.15
N ILE A 69 14.42 -20.18 -8.79
CA ILE A 69 15.75 -19.60 -8.96
C ILE A 69 15.70 -18.33 -9.82
N GLU A 70 14.87 -18.31 -10.86
CA GLU A 70 14.71 -17.18 -11.78
C GLU A 70 14.14 -15.94 -11.07
N THR A 71 13.19 -16.12 -10.14
CA THR A 71 12.71 -15.01 -9.30
C THR A 71 13.84 -14.42 -8.45
N LYS A 72 14.67 -15.27 -7.83
CA LYS A 72 15.81 -14.81 -7.02
C LYS A 72 16.86 -14.09 -7.87
N GLU A 73 17.16 -14.60 -9.06
CA GLU A 73 18.08 -13.97 -10.00
C GLU A 73 17.57 -12.61 -10.47
N GLY A 74 16.29 -12.49 -10.80
CA GLY A 74 15.67 -11.22 -11.18
C GLY A 74 15.73 -10.19 -10.04
N VAL A 75 15.44 -10.61 -8.81
CA VAL A 75 15.56 -9.74 -7.63
C VAL A 75 17.01 -9.32 -7.39
N GLN A 76 17.96 -10.22 -7.55
CA GLN A 76 19.36 -9.88 -7.37
C GLN A 76 19.84 -8.87 -8.43
N LYS A 77 19.43 -9.03 -9.69
CA LYS A 77 19.70 -8.04 -10.74
C LYS A 77 19.14 -6.66 -10.37
N MET A 78 17.91 -6.59 -9.83
CA MET A 78 17.34 -5.32 -9.35
C MET A 78 18.19 -4.68 -8.25
N LYS A 79 18.66 -5.47 -7.27
CA LYS A 79 19.56 -4.98 -6.20
C LYS A 79 20.89 -4.47 -6.74
N GLU A 80 21.43 -5.13 -7.76
CA GLU A 80 22.67 -4.72 -8.43
C GLU A 80 22.47 -3.39 -9.16
N MET A 81 21.42 -3.27 -9.98
CA MET A 81 21.07 -2.05 -10.71
C MET A 81 20.91 -0.84 -9.77
N LEU A 82 20.21 -1.02 -8.64
CA LEU A 82 20.02 0.04 -7.63
C LEU A 82 21.33 0.55 -7.03
N LYS A 83 22.39 -0.26 -7.04
CA LYS A 83 23.72 0.08 -6.52
C LYS A 83 24.67 0.59 -7.60
N SER A 84 24.56 0.09 -8.83
CA SER A 84 25.55 0.31 -9.89
C SER A 84 25.17 1.42 -10.87
N ILE A 85 23.89 1.72 -11.02
CA ILE A 85 23.42 2.78 -11.92
C ILE A 85 23.46 4.11 -11.17
N ASP A 86 24.23 5.05 -11.71
CA ASP A 86 24.27 6.44 -11.24
C ASP A 86 22.89 7.08 -11.35
N THR A 87 22.58 8.04 -10.48
CA THR A 87 21.28 8.74 -10.47
C THR A 87 21.44 10.20 -10.06
N ASN A 88 22.26 10.93 -10.80
CA ASN A 88 22.53 12.36 -10.62
C ASN A 88 21.64 13.22 -11.52
N THR A 89 21.08 12.64 -12.58
CA THR A 89 20.23 13.29 -13.58
C THR A 89 18.92 12.52 -13.80
N LEU A 90 17.90 13.19 -14.36
CA LEU A 90 16.63 12.52 -14.71
C LEU A 90 16.82 11.41 -15.75
N GLU A 91 17.68 11.62 -16.74
CA GLU A 91 18.00 10.60 -17.76
C GLU A 91 18.56 9.31 -17.12
N GLU A 92 19.44 9.46 -16.13
CA GLU A 92 19.99 8.33 -15.38
C GLU A 92 18.93 7.62 -14.51
N TYR A 93 17.98 8.36 -13.91
CA TYR A 93 16.84 7.77 -13.21
C TYR A 93 15.90 7.00 -14.15
N HIS A 94 15.62 7.55 -15.33
CA HIS A 94 14.82 6.87 -16.35
C HIS A 94 15.53 5.63 -16.87
N ASN A 95 16.85 5.67 -17.03
CA ASN A 95 17.65 4.49 -17.36
C ASN A 95 17.57 3.42 -16.26
N LEU A 96 17.67 3.81 -14.98
CA LEU A 96 17.44 2.89 -13.87
C LEU A 96 16.03 2.26 -13.93
N ALA A 97 14.99 3.06 -14.20
CA ALA A 97 13.61 2.56 -14.32
C ALA A 97 13.45 1.56 -15.47
N ALA A 98 14.09 1.80 -16.61
CA ALA A 98 14.10 0.88 -17.76
C ALA A 98 14.75 -0.47 -17.41
N GLU A 99 15.93 -0.45 -16.79
CA GLU A 99 16.64 -1.66 -16.36
C GLU A 99 15.86 -2.45 -15.30
N LEU A 100 15.28 -1.76 -14.32
CA LEU A 100 14.39 -2.38 -13.32
C LEU A 100 13.14 -2.98 -13.97
N THR A 101 12.59 -2.35 -15.00
CA THR A 101 11.47 -2.88 -15.77
C THR A 101 11.84 -4.17 -16.48
N HIS A 102 13.03 -4.25 -17.10
CA HIS A 102 13.53 -5.49 -17.70
C HIS A 102 13.67 -6.61 -16.67
N ALA A 103 14.27 -6.33 -15.51
CA ALA A 103 14.43 -7.31 -14.44
C ALA A 103 13.09 -7.76 -13.82
N LYS A 104 12.16 -6.82 -13.58
CA LYS A 104 10.78 -7.10 -13.14
C LYS A 104 10.05 -8.02 -14.13
N ASN A 105 10.14 -7.71 -15.43
CA ASN A 105 9.47 -8.51 -16.47
C ASN A 105 10.05 -9.93 -16.57
N TYR A 106 11.36 -10.10 -16.32
CA TYR A 106 11.96 -11.41 -16.20
C TYR A 106 11.37 -12.21 -15.02
N VAL A 107 11.23 -11.59 -13.84
CA VAL A 107 10.58 -12.23 -12.68
C VAL A 107 9.17 -12.68 -13.01
N ILE A 108 8.36 -11.84 -13.66
CA ILE A 108 6.98 -12.15 -14.05
C ILE A 108 6.95 -13.33 -15.02
N LYS A 109 7.79 -13.28 -16.05
CA LYS A 109 7.81 -14.25 -17.14
C LYS A 109 8.28 -15.64 -16.70
N GLU A 110 9.28 -15.68 -15.83
CA GLU A 110 9.94 -16.93 -15.41
C GLU A 110 9.44 -17.45 -14.04
N CYS A 111 8.44 -16.81 -13.42
CA CYS A 111 7.88 -17.27 -12.16
C CYS A 111 7.19 -18.64 -12.34
N THR A 112 7.71 -19.67 -11.67
CA THR A 112 7.12 -21.02 -11.65
C THR A 112 6.42 -21.34 -10.34
N MET A 113 6.52 -20.47 -9.32
CA MET A 113 5.79 -20.60 -8.06
C MET A 113 4.27 -20.74 -8.26
N LYS A 114 3.61 -21.43 -7.33
CA LYS A 114 2.15 -21.62 -7.29
C LYS A 114 1.66 -21.53 -5.84
N GLY A 115 0.38 -21.20 -5.69
CA GLY A 115 -0.27 -21.13 -4.38
C GLY A 115 0.28 -19.98 -3.52
N PRO A 116 0.30 -20.12 -2.19
CA PRO A 116 0.56 -19.00 -1.29
C PRO A 116 1.88 -18.24 -1.50
N SER A 117 2.95 -18.91 -1.95
CA SER A 117 4.21 -18.22 -2.26
C SER A 117 4.09 -17.30 -3.49
N HIS A 118 3.34 -17.72 -4.50
CA HIS A 118 3.03 -16.88 -5.67
C HIS A 118 2.13 -15.71 -5.28
N ASP A 119 1.10 -15.96 -4.49
CA ASP A 119 0.15 -14.92 -4.06
C ASP A 119 0.87 -13.84 -3.22
N ASN A 120 1.78 -14.24 -2.33
CA ASN A 120 2.60 -13.30 -1.58
C ASN A 120 3.67 -12.60 -2.43
N LEU A 121 4.11 -13.20 -3.55
CA LEU A 121 4.96 -12.49 -4.51
C LEU A 121 4.20 -11.29 -5.10
N HIS A 122 2.90 -11.43 -5.40
CA HIS A 122 2.09 -10.30 -5.89
C HIS A 122 2.00 -9.15 -4.88
N VAL A 123 1.81 -9.46 -3.60
CA VAL A 123 1.77 -8.43 -2.54
C VAL A 123 3.06 -7.60 -2.52
N TRP A 124 4.21 -8.24 -2.74
CA TRP A 124 5.49 -7.55 -2.83
C TRP A 124 5.71 -6.86 -4.20
N LEU A 125 5.30 -7.49 -5.29
CA LEU A 125 5.64 -7.11 -6.66
C LEU A 125 4.77 -5.97 -7.20
N LEU A 126 3.46 -5.99 -6.95
CA LEU A 126 2.52 -4.97 -7.45
C LEU A 126 2.93 -3.53 -7.08
N PRO A 127 3.13 -3.18 -5.79
CA PRO A 127 3.56 -1.83 -5.42
C PRO A 127 4.96 -1.48 -5.96
N LEU A 128 5.84 -2.47 -6.13
CA LEU A 128 7.14 -2.25 -6.78
C LEU A 128 6.95 -1.90 -8.26
N MET A 129 5.98 -2.50 -8.97
CA MET A 129 5.71 -2.17 -10.37
C MET A 129 5.28 -0.70 -10.50
N GLU A 130 4.34 -0.27 -9.66
CA GLU A 130 3.82 1.10 -9.65
C GLU A 130 4.93 2.12 -9.38
N LYS A 131 5.83 1.84 -8.43
CA LYS A 131 6.97 2.70 -8.14
C LYS A 131 7.96 2.79 -9.29
N ILE A 132 8.24 1.67 -9.97
CA ILE A 132 9.12 1.64 -11.15
C ILE A 132 8.49 2.47 -12.29
N ASP A 133 7.19 2.32 -12.52
CA ASP A 133 6.49 3.05 -13.57
C ASP A 133 6.45 4.55 -13.23
N ALA A 134 6.24 4.93 -11.96
CA ALA A 134 6.35 6.32 -11.51
C ALA A 134 7.77 6.90 -11.69
N LEU A 135 8.82 6.10 -11.44
CA LEU A 135 10.20 6.54 -11.67
C LEU A 135 10.48 6.81 -13.16
N ALA A 136 9.84 6.06 -14.07
CA ALA A 136 9.99 6.25 -15.51
C ALA A 136 9.32 7.54 -16.01
N GLU A 137 8.26 8.00 -15.34
CA GLU A 137 7.45 9.13 -15.80
C GLU A 137 7.75 10.46 -15.07
N THR A 138 8.38 10.42 -13.89
CA THR A 138 8.68 11.65 -13.14
C THR A 138 9.64 12.57 -13.92
N ASN A 139 9.37 13.86 -13.83
CA ASN A 139 10.20 14.93 -14.40
C ASN A 139 10.84 15.81 -13.31
N ASN A 140 10.80 15.36 -12.05
CA ASN A 140 11.34 16.06 -10.90
C ASN A 140 12.46 15.24 -10.25
N LEU A 141 13.65 15.83 -10.12
CA LEU A 141 14.84 15.12 -9.62
C LEU A 141 14.73 14.74 -8.14
N GLU A 142 14.07 15.57 -7.33
CA GLU A 142 13.84 15.29 -5.91
C GLU A 142 12.84 14.14 -5.74
N GLU A 143 11.75 14.17 -6.51
CA GLU A 143 10.75 13.11 -6.53
C GLU A 143 11.38 11.78 -7.00
N ALA A 144 12.17 11.81 -8.07
CA ALA A 144 12.90 10.63 -8.57
C ALA A 144 13.80 10.00 -7.48
N ALA A 145 14.46 10.83 -6.67
CA ALA A 145 15.27 10.35 -5.55
C ALA A 145 14.43 9.66 -4.47
N LYS A 146 13.27 10.23 -4.11
CA LYS A 146 12.33 9.62 -3.15
C LYS A 146 11.74 8.30 -3.68
N ILE A 147 11.36 8.27 -4.96
CA ILE A 147 10.84 7.05 -5.62
C ILE A 147 11.92 5.96 -5.62
N LYS A 148 13.16 6.28 -6.04
CA LYS A 148 14.29 5.32 -5.98
C LYS A 148 14.50 4.78 -4.58
N GLN A 149 14.43 5.61 -3.55
CA GLN A 149 14.54 5.16 -2.17
C GLN A 149 13.42 4.16 -1.82
N SER A 150 12.17 4.46 -2.15
CA SER A 150 11.04 3.56 -1.89
C SER A 150 11.17 2.23 -2.67
N ILE A 151 11.63 2.26 -3.92
CA ILE A 151 11.97 1.06 -4.71
C ILE A 151 13.04 0.25 -3.99
N ALA A 152 14.13 0.88 -3.54
CA ALA A 152 15.21 0.19 -2.85
C ALA A 152 14.74 -0.48 -1.56
N GLU A 153 13.89 0.20 -0.77
CA GLU A 153 13.27 -0.40 0.42
C GLU A 153 12.39 -1.60 0.07
N ASN A 154 11.62 -1.52 -1.03
CA ASN A 154 10.76 -2.61 -1.48
C ASN A 154 11.59 -3.81 -1.95
N VAL A 155 12.60 -3.59 -2.79
CA VAL A 155 13.47 -4.64 -3.34
C VAL A 155 14.30 -5.32 -2.26
N ASN A 156 14.87 -4.55 -1.33
CA ASN A 156 15.68 -5.12 -0.24
C ASN A 156 14.82 -5.90 0.77
N ALA A 157 13.56 -5.52 0.97
CA ALA A 157 12.66 -6.25 1.86
C ALA A 157 12.28 -7.65 1.36
N TYR A 158 12.54 -7.99 0.09
CA TYR A 158 12.33 -9.34 -0.44
C TYR A 158 12.99 -10.43 0.43
N ASP A 159 14.20 -10.17 0.92
CA ASP A 159 14.98 -11.14 1.71
C ASP A 159 14.35 -11.42 3.08
N ASN A 160 13.39 -10.61 3.54
CA ASN A 160 12.67 -10.90 4.77
C ASN A 160 11.55 -11.93 4.56
N TYR A 161 11.07 -12.08 3.32
CA TYR A 161 9.87 -12.86 3.01
C TYR A 161 10.14 -14.06 2.11
N PHE A 162 11.22 -14.06 1.32
CA PHE A 162 11.52 -15.11 0.34
C PHE A 162 12.95 -15.64 0.46
N LYS A 163 13.13 -16.92 0.10
CA LYS A 163 14.42 -17.64 0.07
C LYS A 163 14.58 -18.52 -1.17
#